data_AF-A0A089KU06-F1
#
_entry.id   AF-A0A089KU06-F1
#
_cell.length_a   1.000
_cell.length_b   1.000
_cell.length_c   1.000
_cell.angle_alpha   90.00
_cell.angle_beta   90.00
_cell.angle_gamma   90.00
#
_symmetry.space_group_name_H-M   'P 1'
#
loop_
_entity.id
_entity.type
_entity.pdbx_description
1 polymer ?
#
loop_
_entity_poly.entity_id
_entity_poly.type
_entity_poly.pdbx_seq_one_letter_code
_entity_poly.pdbx_strand_id
1 'polypeptide(L)'
;MYEYGLIVATKSRTLPSLNSFYLEYEDEDSENIEGGYDTKSERYFWINHKQLNEFISKMGESNFFSIHRVFLSYYEAFNKLRDFWNFGIPQQIFDKEDTLLISDIETMLNSYNVSINDSKILKYANYISNDGVKKYIETNPFQEYLWSIQMSELLESYNISPFDRVEIAEKSILKSSYIFKGAIVKKEISVVLYEWANINSFVQSDFIKRLSNILEVIINDVYRNTEEYTKKSKNQKVNQLVNSIIRQVDKGSWRKYFFGIFNASDLLGAYSRHSSNEIAGISGVNTLVDIDLKTTIDKWKNNHTLPNDEQFLNMFKLWYFTTSFLIINWLRLPHFSND
;
A
#
# COMPACT_ATOMS: atom_id res chain seq x y z
N MET A 1 31.26 -3.72 1.39
CA MET A 1 30.25 -2.95 2.14
C MET A 1 29.81 -1.83 1.22
N TYR A 2 28.50 -1.67 0.98
CA TYR A 2 28.01 -0.65 0.04
C TYR A 2 28.28 0.75 0.59
N GLU A 3 28.85 1.64 -0.23
CA GLU A 3 29.23 2.99 0.19
C GLU A 3 28.01 3.87 0.47
N TYR A 4 26.93 3.66 -0.28
CA TYR A 4 25.69 4.43 -0.23
C TYR A 4 24.47 3.53 -0.08
N GLY A 5 23.56 3.87 0.84
CA GLY A 5 22.28 3.17 0.98
C GLY A 5 21.52 3.57 2.23
N LEU A 6 20.33 2.99 2.38
CA LEU A 6 19.51 3.05 3.57
C LEU A 6 19.85 1.86 4.48
N ILE A 7 19.97 2.10 5.78
CA ILE A 7 20.21 1.08 6.78
C ILE A 7 18.93 0.86 7.57
N VAL A 8 18.48 -0.39 7.59
CA VAL A 8 17.38 -0.84 8.44
C VAL A 8 17.96 -1.44 9.72
N ALA A 9 17.85 -0.72 10.83
CA ALA A 9 18.44 -1.09 12.11
C ALA A 9 17.45 -1.91 12.96
N THR A 10 17.29 -3.19 12.61
CA THR A 10 16.45 -4.13 13.37
C THR A 10 17.10 -5.51 13.41
N LYS A 11 17.03 -6.16 14.57
CA LYS A 11 17.40 -7.58 14.75
C LYS A 11 16.25 -8.53 14.37
N SER A 12 15.05 -7.99 14.14
CA SER A 12 13.91 -8.80 13.73
C SER A 12 14.03 -9.15 12.24
N ARG A 13 13.74 -10.41 11.91
CA ARG A 13 13.54 -10.86 10.52
C ARG A 13 12.23 -10.29 10.01
N THR A 14 12.28 -9.17 9.30
CA THR A 14 11.08 -8.42 8.88
C THR A 14 10.72 -8.65 7.42
N LEU A 15 11.68 -8.59 6.50
CA LEU A 15 11.47 -8.90 5.07
C LEU A 15 12.57 -9.83 4.54
N PRO A 16 12.28 -10.71 3.57
CA PRO A 16 13.31 -11.55 2.96
C PRO A 16 14.37 -10.71 2.24
N SER A 17 15.48 -11.32 1.82
CA SER A 17 16.38 -10.66 0.86
C SER A 17 15.67 -10.47 -0.48
N LEU A 18 16.10 -9.45 -1.22
CA LEU A 18 15.60 -9.22 -2.57
C LEU A 18 16.71 -8.67 -3.44
N ASN A 19 16.91 -9.27 -4.61
CA ASN A 19 17.61 -8.62 -5.70
C ASN A 19 16.62 -8.44 -6.86
N SER A 20 16.37 -7.18 -7.22
CA SER A 20 15.54 -6.80 -8.35
C SER A 20 16.29 -5.81 -9.22
N PHE A 21 15.79 -5.55 -10.43
CA PHE A 21 16.44 -4.59 -11.31
C PHE A 21 16.56 -3.19 -10.68
N TYR A 22 15.59 -2.78 -9.87
CA TYR A 22 15.48 -1.41 -9.37
C TYR A 22 15.96 -1.20 -7.93
N LEU A 23 16.10 -2.28 -7.17
CA LEU A 23 16.49 -2.23 -5.77
C LEU A 23 17.02 -3.58 -5.30
N GLU A 24 17.81 -3.51 -4.25
CA GLU A 24 18.39 -4.64 -3.56
C GLU A 24 18.22 -4.48 -2.04
N TYR A 25 18.00 -5.60 -1.37
CA TYR A 25 17.90 -5.68 0.08
C TYR A 25 18.70 -6.86 0.58
N GLU A 26 19.65 -6.56 1.46
CA GLU A 26 20.69 -7.49 1.91
C GLU A 26 20.11 -8.73 2.60
N ASP A 27 20.82 -9.85 2.50
CA ASP A 27 20.54 -11.05 3.27
C ASP A 27 20.60 -10.82 4.79
N GLU A 28 19.71 -11.53 5.49
CA GLU A 28 19.56 -11.46 6.93
C GLU A 28 20.65 -12.23 7.68
N ASP A 29 21.18 -13.28 7.07
CA ASP A 29 22.16 -14.14 7.71
C ASP A 29 23.58 -13.64 7.46
N SER A 30 24.42 -13.82 8.48
CA SER A 30 25.86 -13.65 8.42
C SER A 30 26.53 -14.85 9.07
N GLU A 31 27.69 -15.24 8.54
CA GLU A 31 28.51 -16.29 9.15
C GLU A 31 29.22 -15.70 10.37
N ASN A 32 29.04 -16.32 11.53
CA ASN A 32 29.69 -15.90 12.76
C ASN A 32 31.13 -16.45 12.84
N ILE A 33 31.89 -15.96 13.83
CA ILE A 33 33.32 -16.30 13.99
C ILE A 33 33.54 -17.81 14.26
N GLU A 34 32.50 -18.52 14.71
CA GLU A 34 32.51 -19.96 15.00
C GLU A 34 31.93 -20.81 13.85
N GLY A 35 31.60 -20.21 12.69
CA GLY A 35 31.02 -20.90 11.53
C GLY A 35 29.53 -21.22 11.64
N GLY A 36 28.82 -20.64 12.62
CA GLY A 36 27.36 -20.67 12.73
C GLY A 36 26.69 -19.47 12.07
N TYR A 37 25.36 -19.51 11.91
CA TYR A 37 24.60 -18.39 11.34
C TYR A 37 24.13 -17.42 12.44
N ASP A 38 24.40 -16.12 12.29
CA ASP A 38 23.84 -15.05 13.11
C ASP A 38 23.01 -14.07 12.28
N THR A 39 21.96 -13.52 12.87
CA THR A 39 21.07 -12.55 12.19
C THR A 39 21.65 -11.15 12.30
N LYS A 40 21.84 -10.47 11.17
CA LYS A 40 22.37 -9.11 11.14
C LYS A 40 21.48 -8.15 11.93
N SER A 41 22.09 -7.33 12.79
CA SER A 41 21.38 -6.26 13.49
C SER A 41 21.02 -5.07 12.61
N GLU A 42 21.67 -4.98 11.44
CA GLU A 42 21.52 -3.92 10.47
C GLU A 42 21.57 -4.54 9.08
N ARG A 43 20.62 -4.16 8.23
CA ARG A 43 20.57 -4.62 6.84
C ARG A 43 20.56 -3.44 5.91
N TYR A 44 21.37 -3.53 4.86
CA TYR A 44 21.45 -2.49 3.84
C TYR A 44 20.33 -2.65 2.81
N PHE A 45 19.75 -1.53 2.42
CA PHE A 45 18.78 -1.38 1.33
C PHE A 45 19.30 -0.31 0.38
N TRP A 46 19.38 -0.60 -0.91
CA TRP A 46 19.81 0.38 -1.90
C TRP A 46 18.94 0.33 -3.15
N ILE A 47 18.82 1.50 -3.76
CA ILE A 47 18.20 1.66 -5.06
C ILE A 47 19.26 1.41 -6.13
N ASN A 48 18.91 0.63 -7.15
CA ASN A 48 19.78 0.41 -8.29
C ASN A 48 19.58 1.54 -9.30
N HIS A 49 20.53 2.49 -9.32
CA HIS A 49 20.55 3.61 -10.26
C HIS A 49 21.97 3.94 -10.69
N LYS A 50 22.18 4.22 -11.99
CA LYS A 50 23.51 4.49 -12.56
C LYS A 50 24.25 5.71 -11.96
N GLN A 51 23.50 6.64 -11.37
CA GLN A 51 24.04 7.82 -10.68
C GLN A 51 23.90 7.76 -9.15
N LEU A 52 23.70 6.58 -8.56
CA LEU A 52 23.46 6.44 -7.11
C LEU A 52 24.50 7.20 -6.26
N ASN A 53 25.79 7.11 -6.62
CA ASN A 53 26.89 7.76 -5.90
C ASN A 53 26.85 9.30 -6.00
N GLU A 54 26.15 9.86 -6.98
CA GLU A 54 25.98 11.31 -7.14
C GLU A 54 24.75 11.85 -6.42
N PHE A 55 23.88 10.97 -5.90
CA PHE A 55 22.61 11.40 -5.34
C PHE A 55 22.79 12.36 -4.16
N ILE A 56 23.66 12.02 -3.20
CA ILE A 56 23.85 12.87 -2.02
C ILE A 56 24.45 14.22 -2.41
N SER A 57 25.43 14.26 -3.32
CA SER A 57 26.04 15.53 -3.75
C SER A 57 25.08 16.41 -4.58
N LYS A 58 24.10 15.82 -5.27
CA LYS A 58 23.13 16.55 -6.10
C LYS A 58 21.86 16.99 -5.37
N MET A 59 21.28 16.13 -4.54
CA MET A 59 19.99 16.39 -3.88
C MET A 59 20.05 16.47 -2.35
N GLY A 60 21.20 16.16 -1.75
CA GLY A 60 21.40 16.17 -0.31
C GLY A 60 20.90 14.89 0.39
N GLU A 61 21.37 14.68 1.62
CA GLU A 61 21.11 13.48 2.42
C GLU A 61 19.63 13.27 2.74
N SER A 62 18.89 14.35 2.99
CA SER A 62 17.45 14.30 3.31
C SER A 62 16.62 13.77 2.13
N ASN A 63 16.90 14.20 0.89
CA ASN A 63 16.22 13.68 -0.30
C ASN A 63 16.67 12.27 -0.64
N PHE A 64 17.97 11.99 -0.53
CA PHE A 64 18.52 10.64 -0.66
C PHE A 64 17.80 9.65 0.27
N PHE A 65 17.67 10.01 1.54
CA PHE A 65 16.97 9.22 2.53
C PHE A 65 15.49 9.02 2.17
N SER A 66 14.79 10.11 1.80
CA SER A 66 13.37 10.07 1.48
C SER A 66 13.08 9.19 0.27
N ILE A 67 13.83 9.31 -0.83
CA ILE A 67 13.62 8.44 -2.01
C ILE A 67 13.91 6.98 -1.69
N HIS A 68 14.94 6.67 -0.87
CA HIS A 68 15.22 5.29 -0.45
C HIS A 68 14.09 4.72 0.40
N ARG A 69 13.53 5.49 1.32
CA ARG A 69 12.37 5.07 2.11
C ARG A 69 11.13 4.85 1.25
N VAL A 70 10.92 5.68 0.23
CA VAL A 70 9.84 5.48 -0.76
C VAL A 70 10.03 4.17 -1.51
N PHE A 71 11.23 3.84 -1.99
CA PHE A 71 11.49 2.54 -2.63
C PHE A 71 11.32 1.36 -1.66
N LEU A 72 11.76 1.51 -0.40
CA LEU A 72 11.54 0.51 0.63
C LEU A 72 10.03 0.31 0.91
N SER A 73 9.24 1.38 0.83
CA SER A 73 7.78 1.30 0.96
C SER A 73 7.16 0.49 -0.18
N TYR A 74 7.67 0.59 -1.41
CA TYR A 74 7.19 -0.26 -2.51
C TYR A 74 7.50 -1.73 -2.24
N TYR A 75 8.66 -2.01 -1.65
CA TYR A 75 9.02 -3.38 -1.29
C TYR A 75 8.14 -3.92 -0.15
N GLU A 76 7.85 -3.12 0.87
CA GLU A 76 6.89 -3.46 1.93
C GLU A 76 5.49 -3.74 1.36
N ALA A 77 4.99 -2.83 0.51
CA ALA A 77 3.70 -2.98 -0.14
C ALA A 77 3.64 -4.23 -1.02
N PHE A 78 4.70 -4.51 -1.78
CA PHE A 78 4.82 -5.73 -2.57
C PHE A 78 4.67 -6.98 -1.71
N ASN A 79 5.40 -7.09 -0.59
CA ASN A 79 5.29 -8.25 0.30
C ASN A 79 3.88 -8.34 0.92
N LYS A 80 3.31 -7.22 1.39
CA LYS A 80 1.93 -7.14 1.89
C LYS A 80 0.92 -7.70 0.88
N LEU A 81 1.02 -7.27 -0.38
CA LEU A 81 0.12 -7.72 -1.45
C LEU A 81 0.37 -9.17 -1.85
N ARG A 82 1.63 -9.61 -1.91
CA ARG A 82 2.01 -11.00 -2.19
C ARG A 82 1.46 -11.95 -1.14
N ASP A 83 1.61 -11.60 0.13
CA ASP A 83 1.17 -12.46 1.23
C ASP A 83 -0.36 -12.47 1.32
N PHE A 84 -1.01 -11.33 1.08
CA PHE A 84 -2.46 -11.28 0.91
C PHE A 84 -2.93 -12.13 -0.28
N TRP A 85 -2.23 -12.11 -1.41
CA TRP A 85 -2.59 -12.93 -2.57
C TRP A 85 -2.46 -14.43 -2.29
N ASN A 86 -1.37 -14.84 -1.65
CA ASN A 86 -1.06 -16.25 -1.41
C ASN A 86 -1.86 -16.85 -0.26
N PHE A 87 -2.15 -16.07 0.77
CA PHE A 87 -2.71 -16.57 2.04
C PHE A 87 -3.94 -15.78 2.50
N GLY A 88 -4.18 -14.58 2.00
CA GLY A 88 -5.26 -13.72 2.44
C GLY A 88 -6.59 -13.94 1.70
N ILE A 89 -6.57 -14.53 0.50
CA ILE A 89 -7.76 -14.71 -0.36
C ILE A 89 -8.18 -16.18 -0.39
N PRO A 90 -9.32 -16.56 0.21
CA PRO A 90 -9.84 -17.92 0.10
C PRO A 90 -10.28 -18.28 -1.33
N GLN A 91 -10.20 -19.56 -1.70
CA GLN A 91 -10.55 -20.06 -3.04
C GLN A 91 -11.96 -19.64 -3.50
N GLN A 92 -12.93 -19.64 -2.59
CA GLN A 92 -14.31 -19.21 -2.88
C GLN A 92 -14.45 -17.77 -3.39
N ILE A 93 -13.50 -16.88 -3.04
CA ILE A 93 -13.45 -15.50 -3.56
C ILE A 93 -12.80 -15.49 -4.94
N PHE A 94 -11.77 -16.31 -5.17
CA PHE A 94 -11.15 -16.48 -6.50
C PHE A 94 -12.15 -17.01 -7.53
N ASP A 95 -12.96 -17.99 -7.14
CA ASP A 95 -13.92 -18.66 -8.02
C ASP A 95 -15.07 -17.77 -8.49
N LYS A 96 -15.32 -16.64 -7.81
CA LYS A 96 -16.35 -15.66 -8.20
C LYS A 96 -15.95 -14.83 -9.42
N GLU A 97 -14.67 -14.85 -9.81
CA GLU A 97 -14.12 -14.12 -10.95
C GLU A 97 -14.66 -12.68 -11.08
N ASP A 98 -15.39 -12.34 -12.14
CA ASP A 98 -15.95 -11.01 -12.43
C ASP A 98 -17.33 -10.74 -11.79
N THR A 99 -17.89 -11.74 -11.09
CA THR A 99 -19.20 -11.66 -10.42
C THR A 99 -19.11 -11.36 -8.92
N LEU A 100 -17.90 -11.14 -8.39
CA LEU A 100 -17.68 -10.90 -6.97
C LEU A 100 -18.44 -9.68 -6.45
N LEU A 101 -19.25 -9.89 -5.40
CA LEU A 101 -19.94 -8.83 -4.67
C LEU A 101 -19.22 -8.55 -3.34
N ILE A 102 -19.28 -7.30 -2.86
CA ILE A 102 -18.72 -6.95 -1.54
C ILE A 102 -19.45 -7.73 -0.42
N SER A 103 -20.72 -8.09 -0.62
CA SER A 103 -21.45 -8.97 0.31
C SER A 103 -20.92 -10.40 0.36
N ASP A 104 -20.30 -10.91 -0.72
CA ASP A 104 -19.59 -12.19 -0.69
C ASP A 104 -18.35 -12.09 0.22
N ILE A 105 -17.63 -10.97 0.15
CA ILE A 105 -16.45 -10.70 1.00
C ILE A 105 -16.87 -10.60 2.47
N GLU A 106 -17.94 -9.85 2.76
CA GLU A 106 -18.50 -9.74 4.10
C GLU A 106 -18.90 -11.10 4.67
N THR A 107 -19.63 -11.91 3.88
CA THR A 107 -20.03 -13.26 4.29
C THR A 107 -18.82 -14.15 4.57
N MET A 108 -17.78 -14.06 3.74
CA MET A 108 -16.53 -14.78 3.92
C MET A 108 -15.84 -14.41 5.24
N LEU A 109 -15.78 -13.11 5.57
CA LEU A 109 -15.13 -12.60 6.78
C LEU A 109 -15.79 -13.07 8.08
N ASN A 110 -17.05 -13.52 8.05
CA ASN A 110 -17.70 -14.14 9.22
C ASN A 110 -17.05 -15.47 9.63
N SER A 111 -16.36 -16.13 8.70
CA SER A 111 -15.73 -17.44 8.90
C SER A 111 -14.21 -17.41 8.73
N TYR A 112 -13.67 -16.28 8.28
CA TYR A 112 -12.27 -16.16 7.90
C TYR A 112 -11.69 -14.85 8.43
N ASN A 113 -10.60 -14.95 9.18
CA ASN A 113 -9.93 -13.79 9.71
C ASN A 113 -8.87 -13.28 8.73
N VAL A 114 -8.79 -11.96 8.60
CA VAL A 114 -7.77 -11.29 7.77
C VAL A 114 -6.89 -10.46 8.68
N SER A 115 -5.58 -10.62 8.50
CA SER A 115 -4.55 -9.85 9.21
C SER A 115 -3.79 -8.94 8.24
N ILE A 116 -3.39 -7.77 8.73
CA ILE A 116 -2.42 -6.92 8.04
C ILE A 116 -1.04 -7.54 8.26
N ASN A 117 -0.34 -7.93 7.19
CA ASN A 117 1.04 -8.37 7.31
C ASN A 117 2.00 -7.17 7.31
N ASP A 118 2.28 -6.60 8.49
CA ASP A 118 3.22 -5.48 8.62
C ASP A 118 4.60 -5.95 9.07
N SER A 119 5.61 -5.78 8.22
CA SER A 119 6.98 -6.15 8.56
C SER A 119 7.61 -5.16 9.54
N LYS A 120 7.05 -3.96 9.66
CA LYS A 120 7.60 -2.83 10.43
C LYS A 120 8.95 -2.33 9.91
N ILE A 121 9.39 -2.74 8.70
CA ILE A 121 10.69 -2.34 8.15
C ILE A 121 10.88 -0.83 8.09
N LEU A 122 9.83 -0.10 7.66
CA LEU A 122 9.83 1.35 7.55
C LEU A 122 10.01 2.05 8.90
N LYS A 123 9.64 1.41 10.01
CA LYS A 123 9.85 1.95 11.37
C LYS A 123 11.34 1.98 11.75
N TYR A 124 12.11 1.04 11.23
CA TYR A 124 13.52 0.84 11.59
C TYR A 124 14.52 1.41 10.57
N ALA A 125 14.02 1.96 9.46
CA ALA A 125 14.85 2.50 8.38
C ALA A 125 15.17 4.00 8.57
N ASN A 126 15.92 4.33 9.63
CA ASN A 126 16.18 5.72 10.06
C ASN A 126 17.64 6.16 9.88
N TYR A 127 18.42 5.39 9.15
CA TYR A 127 19.85 5.64 8.96
C TYR A 127 20.23 5.55 7.49
N ILE A 128 21.18 6.37 7.04
CA ILE A 128 21.84 6.21 5.75
C ILE A 128 23.32 5.86 5.95
N SER A 129 23.89 5.17 4.98
CA SER A 129 25.33 5.11 4.75
C SER A 129 25.70 6.13 3.68
N ASN A 130 26.69 6.95 3.97
CA ASN A 130 27.29 7.92 3.06
C ASN A 130 28.82 7.76 3.14
N ASP A 131 29.45 7.20 2.09
CA ASP A 131 30.87 6.85 2.09
C ASP A 131 31.28 6.00 3.31
N GLY A 132 30.41 5.04 3.68
CA GLY A 132 30.60 4.19 4.86
C GLY A 132 30.36 4.89 6.21
N VAL A 133 30.05 6.19 6.23
CA VAL A 133 29.63 6.90 7.43
C VAL A 133 28.14 6.71 7.66
N LYS A 134 27.79 6.11 8.78
CA LYS A 134 26.40 5.94 9.22
C LYS A 134 25.88 7.24 9.82
N LYS A 135 24.73 7.72 9.32
CA LYS A 135 24.06 8.93 9.82
C LYS A 135 22.59 8.67 10.11
N TYR A 136 22.11 9.14 11.26
CA TYR A 136 20.69 9.15 11.59
C TYR A 136 19.98 10.28 10.84
N ILE A 137 18.79 9.99 10.30
CA ILE A 137 17.92 10.98 9.67
C ILE A 137 16.50 10.76 10.18
N GLU A 138 15.85 11.84 10.63
CA GLU A 138 14.46 11.80 11.04
C GLU A 138 13.54 11.61 9.82
N THR A 139 12.54 10.73 9.97
CA THR A 139 11.57 10.45 8.91
C THR A 139 10.77 11.69 8.55
N ASN A 140 10.57 11.94 7.26
CA ASN A 140 9.78 13.07 6.77
C ASN A 140 8.67 12.57 5.85
N PRO A 141 7.49 12.21 6.40
CA PRO A 141 6.39 11.65 5.62
C PRO A 141 5.88 12.58 4.51
N PHE A 142 6.03 13.91 4.68
CA PHE A 142 5.66 14.88 3.65
C PHE A 142 6.62 14.80 2.45
N GLN A 143 7.92 14.76 2.71
CA GLN A 143 8.94 14.65 1.66
C GLN A 143 8.88 13.28 0.96
N GLU A 144 8.68 12.19 1.72
CA GLU A 144 8.44 10.86 1.15
C GLU A 144 7.19 10.86 0.25
N TYR A 145 6.09 11.49 0.69
CA TYR A 145 4.90 11.62 -0.14
C TYR A 145 5.18 12.43 -1.43
N LEU A 146 5.90 13.56 -1.35
CA LEU A 146 6.31 14.33 -2.53
C LEU A 146 7.13 13.49 -3.51
N TRP A 147 8.08 12.70 -3.01
CA TRP A 147 8.84 11.75 -3.83
C TRP A 147 7.94 10.72 -4.49
N SER A 148 6.91 10.23 -3.80
CA SER A 148 5.95 9.29 -4.40
C SER A 148 5.12 9.91 -5.55
N ILE A 149 4.75 11.20 -5.46
CA ILE A 149 3.93 11.85 -6.50
C ILE A 149 4.73 12.52 -7.62
N GLN A 150 6.00 12.87 -7.40
CA GLN A 150 6.79 13.69 -8.34
C GLN A 150 8.21 13.12 -8.59
N MET A 151 8.39 11.80 -8.50
CA MET A 151 9.72 11.17 -8.60
C MET A 151 10.50 11.65 -9.85
N SER A 152 9.89 11.56 -11.03
CA SER A 152 10.54 11.93 -12.29
C SER A 152 10.93 13.40 -12.34
N GLU A 153 10.01 14.30 -11.94
CA GLU A 153 10.24 15.74 -11.91
C GLU A 153 11.30 16.14 -10.88
N LEU A 154 11.33 15.47 -9.73
CA LEU A 154 12.34 15.73 -8.70
C LEU A 154 13.72 15.26 -9.17
N LEU A 155 13.86 14.08 -9.77
CA LEU A 155 15.13 13.62 -10.35
C LEU A 155 15.65 14.62 -11.38
N GLU A 156 14.78 15.06 -12.30
CA GLU A 156 15.13 16.06 -13.32
C GLU A 156 15.58 17.38 -12.69
N SER A 157 14.86 17.87 -11.67
CA SER A 157 15.22 19.12 -10.97
C SER A 157 16.60 19.07 -10.29
N TYR A 158 17.06 17.87 -9.90
CA TYR A 158 18.38 17.64 -9.33
C TYR A 158 19.44 17.25 -10.36
N ASN A 159 19.14 17.33 -11.66
CA ASN A 159 20.02 16.86 -12.74
C ASN A 159 20.44 15.39 -12.58
N ILE A 160 19.50 14.56 -12.15
CA ILE A 160 19.63 13.11 -12.07
C ILE A 160 18.79 12.52 -13.20
N SER A 161 19.36 11.61 -13.99
CA SER A 161 18.65 10.95 -15.07
C SER A 161 17.48 10.13 -14.54
N PRO A 162 16.42 9.91 -15.34
CA PRO A 162 15.41 8.92 -15.01
C PRO A 162 16.01 7.51 -14.88
N PHE A 163 15.32 6.66 -14.12
CA PHE A 163 15.61 5.23 -14.03
C PHE A 163 15.58 4.56 -15.41
N ASP A 164 16.47 3.60 -15.61
CA ASP A 164 16.55 2.86 -16.85
C ASP A 164 15.27 2.04 -17.08
N ARG A 165 14.76 2.08 -18.32
CA ARG A 165 13.61 1.28 -18.72
C ARG A 165 14.09 -0.14 -18.99
N VAL A 166 13.44 -1.10 -18.33
CA VAL A 166 13.79 -2.51 -18.48
C VAL A 166 12.62 -3.30 -19.00
N GLU A 167 12.92 -4.19 -19.94
CA GLU A 167 11.99 -5.19 -20.39
C GLU A 167 11.84 -6.27 -19.31
N ILE A 168 10.61 -6.47 -18.86
CA ILE A 168 10.32 -7.44 -17.80
C ILE A 168 9.69 -8.66 -18.45
N ALA A 169 10.42 -9.77 -18.42
CA ALA A 169 9.99 -11.04 -19.00
C ALA A 169 8.67 -11.54 -18.41
N GLU A 170 8.47 -11.36 -17.09
CA GLU A 170 7.26 -11.80 -16.38
C GLU A 170 6.45 -10.61 -15.84
N LYS A 171 5.21 -10.45 -16.31
CA LYS A 171 4.30 -9.35 -15.93
C LYS A 171 3.37 -9.73 -14.76
N SER A 172 3.83 -10.63 -13.90
CA SER A 172 3.10 -11.06 -12.73
C SER A 172 3.18 -9.97 -11.64
N ILE A 173 2.08 -9.71 -10.95
CA ILE A 173 2.10 -8.88 -9.73
C ILE A 173 2.92 -9.53 -8.60
N LEU A 174 3.24 -10.82 -8.71
CA LEU A 174 4.15 -11.50 -7.79
C LEU A 174 5.62 -11.27 -8.18
N LYS A 175 5.90 -10.61 -9.31
CA LYS A 175 7.24 -10.19 -9.70
C LYS A 175 7.51 -8.77 -9.22
N SER A 176 8.39 -8.63 -8.24
CA SER A 176 8.77 -7.34 -7.64
C SER A 176 9.20 -6.30 -8.68
N SER A 177 10.05 -6.67 -9.64
CA SER A 177 10.49 -5.77 -10.72
C SER A 177 9.33 -5.18 -11.52
N TYR A 178 8.24 -5.94 -11.76
CA TYR A 178 7.07 -5.46 -12.50
C TYR A 178 6.35 -4.36 -11.73
N ILE A 179 6.11 -4.58 -10.44
CA ILE A 179 5.48 -3.60 -9.57
C ILE A 179 6.35 -2.35 -9.42
N PHE A 180 7.66 -2.49 -9.28
CA PHE A 180 8.58 -1.36 -9.15
C PHE A 180 8.71 -0.55 -10.45
N LYS A 181 8.73 -1.21 -11.62
CA LYS A 181 8.59 -0.51 -12.91
C LYS A 181 7.31 0.32 -12.92
N GLY A 182 6.19 -0.27 -12.51
CA GLY A 182 4.91 0.43 -12.38
C GLY A 182 4.99 1.68 -11.52
N ALA A 183 5.58 1.58 -10.33
CA ALA A 183 5.76 2.70 -9.42
C ALA A 183 6.64 3.83 -10.00
N ILE A 184 7.71 3.46 -10.71
CA ILE A 184 8.63 4.42 -11.33
C ILE A 184 7.97 5.14 -12.51
N VAL A 185 7.21 4.42 -13.35
CA VAL A 185 6.65 5.00 -14.59
C VAL A 185 5.28 5.65 -14.38
N LYS A 186 4.56 5.32 -13.32
CA LYS A 186 3.18 5.77 -13.08
C LYS A 186 2.98 6.26 -11.65
N LYS A 187 2.77 7.56 -11.51
CA LYS A 187 2.58 8.27 -10.23
C LYS A 187 1.46 7.66 -9.39
N GLU A 188 0.35 7.28 -10.00
CA GLU A 188 -0.77 6.66 -9.30
C GLU A 188 -0.37 5.33 -8.63
N ILE A 189 0.44 4.51 -9.30
CA ILE A 189 0.95 3.24 -8.72
C ILE A 189 1.87 3.54 -7.55
N SER A 190 2.81 4.47 -7.74
CA SER A 190 3.72 4.90 -6.68
C SER A 190 2.99 5.33 -5.41
N VAL A 191 2.00 6.23 -5.53
CA VAL A 191 1.22 6.71 -4.39
C VAL A 191 0.45 5.60 -3.72
N VAL A 192 -0.22 4.74 -4.51
CA VAL A 192 -0.99 3.61 -3.96
C VAL A 192 -0.10 2.68 -3.16
N LEU A 193 1.09 2.34 -3.68
CA LEU A 193 2.03 1.48 -2.96
C LEU A 193 2.59 2.16 -1.71
N TYR A 194 2.93 3.44 -1.77
CA TYR A 194 3.39 4.21 -0.61
C TYR A 194 2.33 4.26 0.49
N GLU A 195 1.09 4.60 0.14
CA GLU A 195 -0.03 4.64 1.10
C GLU A 195 -0.31 3.24 1.68
N TRP A 196 -0.29 2.21 0.83
CA TRP A 196 -0.52 0.82 1.25
C TRP A 196 0.54 0.31 2.22
N ALA A 197 1.81 0.62 1.96
CA ALA A 197 2.92 0.25 2.82
C ALA A 197 2.76 0.79 4.24
N ASN A 198 2.15 1.98 4.38
CA ASN A 198 1.96 2.68 5.65
C ASN A 198 0.67 2.30 6.39
N ILE A 199 -0.10 1.33 5.89
CA ILE A 199 -1.17 0.67 6.66
C ILE A 199 -0.53 -0.47 7.46
N ASN A 200 -0.38 -0.27 8.77
CA ASN A 200 0.27 -1.19 9.71
C ASN A 200 -0.68 -1.77 10.77
N SER A 201 -1.86 -1.17 10.98
CA SER A 201 -2.85 -1.64 11.94
C SER A 201 -4.26 -1.21 11.53
N PHE A 202 -5.27 -2.01 11.91
CA PHE A 202 -6.68 -1.63 11.73
C PHE A 202 -7.09 -0.43 12.60
N VAL A 203 -6.39 -0.21 13.72
CA VAL A 203 -6.73 0.83 14.72
C VAL A 203 -5.82 2.07 14.63
N GLN A 204 -5.02 2.21 13.57
CA GLN A 204 -4.16 3.39 13.41
C GLN A 204 -4.98 4.64 13.08
N SER A 205 -4.54 5.81 13.58
CA SER A 205 -5.28 7.09 13.49
C SER A 205 -5.62 7.56 12.07
N ASP A 206 -4.88 7.10 11.07
CA ASP A 206 -5.02 7.51 9.67
C ASP A 206 -5.53 6.39 8.75
N PHE A 207 -5.99 5.25 9.29
CA PHE A 207 -6.42 4.06 8.54
C PHE A 207 -7.44 4.40 7.44
N ILE A 208 -8.51 5.10 7.83
CA ILE A 208 -9.60 5.49 6.92
C ILE A 208 -9.09 6.44 5.84
N LYS A 209 -8.23 7.40 6.21
CA LYS A 209 -7.68 8.38 5.28
C LYS A 209 -6.83 7.69 4.20
N ARG A 210 -5.96 6.75 4.59
CA ARG A 210 -5.11 6.01 3.64
C ARG A 210 -5.93 5.13 2.70
N LEU A 211 -6.89 4.38 3.22
CA LEU A 211 -7.80 3.58 2.37
C LEU A 211 -8.60 4.46 1.40
N SER A 212 -9.14 5.58 1.88
CA SER A 212 -9.86 6.52 1.04
C SER A 212 -8.97 7.08 -0.07
N ASN A 213 -7.73 7.49 0.24
CA ASN A 213 -6.79 8.00 -0.75
C ASN A 213 -6.50 6.94 -1.84
N ILE A 214 -6.21 5.70 -1.43
CA ILE A 214 -5.93 4.60 -2.37
C ILE A 214 -7.13 4.37 -3.30
N LEU A 215 -8.32 4.24 -2.73
CA LEU A 215 -9.54 3.97 -3.51
C LEU A 215 -9.79 5.09 -4.52
N GLU A 216 -9.65 6.35 -4.14
CA GLU A 216 -9.85 7.46 -5.08
C GLU A 216 -8.82 7.51 -6.20
N VAL A 217 -7.55 7.28 -5.88
CA VAL A 217 -6.49 7.24 -6.92
C VAL A 217 -6.82 6.16 -7.95
N ILE A 218 -7.19 4.96 -7.49
CA ILE A 218 -7.56 3.85 -8.38
C ILE A 218 -8.82 4.17 -9.18
N ILE A 219 -9.89 4.67 -8.53
CA ILE A 219 -11.16 4.99 -9.18
C ILE A 219 -10.96 6.05 -10.28
N ASN A 220 -10.25 7.13 -9.96
CA ASN A 220 -9.98 8.21 -10.90
C ASN A 220 -9.12 7.73 -12.07
N ASP A 221 -8.09 6.91 -11.78
CA ASP A 221 -7.24 6.34 -12.83
C ASP A 221 -8.03 5.42 -13.77
N VAL A 222 -8.88 4.55 -13.24
CA VAL A 222 -9.72 3.65 -14.05
C VAL A 222 -10.72 4.43 -14.88
N TYR A 223 -11.41 5.42 -14.31
CA TYR A 223 -12.35 6.23 -15.08
C TYR A 223 -11.68 7.00 -16.22
N ARG A 224 -10.56 7.66 -15.94
CA ARG A 224 -9.78 8.39 -16.94
C ARG A 224 -9.27 7.48 -18.07
N ASN A 225 -8.88 6.24 -17.75
CA ASN A 225 -8.24 5.32 -18.68
C ASN A 225 -9.16 4.17 -19.13
N THR A 226 -10.48 4.31 -18.99
CA THR A 226 -11.46 3.23 -19.24
C THR A 226 -11.30 2.62 -20.65
N GLU A 227 -11.21 3.47 -21.67
CA GLU A 227 -11.07 3.03 -23.07
C GLU A 227 -9.76 2.29 -23.30
N GLU A 228 -8.67 2.80 -22.74
CA GLU A 228 -7.34 2.20 -22.88
C GLU A 228 -7.28 0.82 -22.22
N TYR A 229 -7.75 0.71 -20.98
CA TYR A 229 -7.80 -0.58 -20.27
C TYR A 229 -8.70 -1.58 -20.97
N THR A 230 -9.82 -1.13 -21.53
CA THR A 230 -10.72 -2.01 -22.30
C THR A 230 -10.06 -2.50 -23.59
N LYS A 231 -9.37 -1.63 -24.33
CA LYS A 231 -8.74 -1.97 -25.60
C LYS A 231 -7.48 -2.82 -25.44
N LYS A 232 -6.66 -2.54 -24.42
CA LYS A 232 -5.34 -3.17 -24.24
C LYS A 232 -5.36 -4.39 -23.30
N SER A 233 -6.41 -4.58 -22.50
CA SER A 233 -6.43 -5.71 -21.57
C SER A 233 -6.59 -7.03 -22.31
N LYS A 234 -5.56 -7.89 -22.20
CA LYS A 234 -5.63 -9.29 -22.64
C LYS A 234 -6.56 -10.12 -21.75
N ASN A 235 -6.80 -9.68 -20.51
CA ASN A 235 -7.68 -10.36 -19.56
C ASN A 235 -8.93 -9.50 -19.31
N GLN A 236 -9.96 -9.75 -20.10
CA GLN A 236 -11.23 -9.02 -19.98
C GLN A 236 -11.90 -9.22 -18.62
N LYS A 237 -11.77 -10.42 -18.02
CA LYS A 237 -12.34 -10.73 -16.70
C LYS A 237 -11.76 -9.84 -15.59
N VAL A 238 -10.45 -9.62 -15.59
CA VAL A 238 -9.79 -8.74 -14.60
C VAL A 238 -10.29 -7.30 -14.75
N ASN A 239 -10.42 -6.80 -15.98
CA ASN A 239 -10.96 -5.47 -16.22
C ASN A 239 -12.42 -5.35 -15.76
N GLN A 240 -13.26 -6.36 -16.07
CA GLN A 240 -14.66 -6.41 -15.62
C GLN A 240 -14.76 -6.45 -14.09
N LEU A 241 -13.93 -7.25 -13.43
CA LEU A 241 -13.84 -7.34 -11.98
C LEU A 241 -13.48 -6.00 -11.33
N VAL A 242 -12.41 -5.33 -11.81
CA VAL A 242 -12.00 -4.01 -11.31
C VAL A 242 -13.15 -3.00 -11.46
N ASN A 243 -13.79 -2.96 -12.63
CA ASN A 243 -14.94 -2.08 -12.86
C ASN A 243 -16.14 -2.43 -11.97
N SER A 244 -16.40 -3.72 -11.73
CA SER A 244 -17.48 -4.19 -10.87
C SER A 244 -17.28 -3.75 -9.43
N ILE A 245 -16.10 -3.95 -8.86
CA ILE A 245 -15.77 -3.52 -7.49
C ILE A 245 -15.84 -2.00 -7.38
N ILE A 246 -15.25 -1.27 -8.33
CA ILE A 246 -15.32 0.21 -8.36
C ILE A 246 -16.76 0.69 -8.41
N ARG A 247 -17.62 0.09 -9.24
CA ARG A 247 -19.04 0.46 -9.30
C ARG A 247 -19.73 0.23 -7.95
N GLN A 248 -19.45 -0.88 -7.26
CA GLN A 248 -20.02 -1.13 -5.94
C GLN A 248 -19.58 -0.06 -4.92
N VAL A 249 -18.28 0.22 -4.83
CA VAL A 249 -17.69 1.17 -3.87
C VAL A 249 -18.01 2.63 -4.18
N ASP A 250 -18.00 3.05 -5.45
CA ASP A 250 -18.14 4.46 -5.83
C ASP A 250 -19.56 4.86 -6.20
N LYS A 251 -20.34 4.02 -6.89
CA LYS A 251 -21.63 4.43 -7.48
C LYS A 251 -22.82 3.57 -7.05
N GLY A 252 -22.55 2.45 -6.38
CA GLY A 252 -23.54 1.43 -6.04
C GLY A 252 -24.04 1.54 -4.61
N SER A 253 -24.73 0.47 -4.19
CA SER A 253 -25.29 0.34 -2.84
C SER A 253 -24.23 0.40 -1.73
N TRP A 254 -22.96 0.17 -2.06
CA TRP A 254 -21.85 0.18 -1.11
C TRP A 254 -21.22 1.55 -0.88
N ARG A 255 -21.47 2.55 -1.74
CA ARG A 255 -20.91 3.90 -1.59
C ARG A 255 -21.15 4.51 -0.21
N LYS A 256 -22.38 4.40 0.31
CA LYS A 256 -22.75 4.99 1.60
C LYS A 256 -22.02 4.36 2.80
N TYR A 257 -21.50 3.15 2.63
CA TYR A 257 -20.80 2.35 3.63
C TYR A 257 -19.26 2.43 3.50
N PHE A 258 -18.76 2.99 2.40
CA PHE A 258 -17.35 3.35 2.18
C PHE A 258 -17.19 4.87 2.26
N PHE A 259 -17.21 5.58 1.13
CA PHE A 259 -17.03 7.03 1.06
C PHE A 259 -18.05 7.81 1.89
N GLY A 260 -19.27 7.28 2.03
CA GLY A 260 -20.26 7.89 2.91
C GLY A 260 -19.88 7.88 4.39
N ILE A 261 -19.01 6.96 4.83
CA ILE A 261 -18.44 6.94 6.19
C ILE A 261 -17.10 7.65 6.24
N PHE A 262 -16.25 7.47 5.23
CA PHE A 262 -14.94 8.14 5.18
C PHE A 262 -15.09 9.66 5.25
N ASN A 263 -16.18 10.21 4.72
CA ASN A 263 -16.48 11.65 4.73
C ASN A 263 -17.39 12.09 5.90
N ALA A 264 -17.84 11.17 6.77
CA ALA A 264 -18.78 11.46 7.86
C ALA A 264 -18.06 12.09 9.06
N SER A 265 -17.66 13.36 8.91
CA SER A 265 -16.98 14.12 9.97
C SER A 265 -17.83 14.36 11.22
N ASP A 266 -19.16 14.30 11.06
CA ASP A 266 -20.13 14.29 12.15
C ASP A 266 -20.03 13.03 13.02
N LEU A 267 -19.68 11.88 12.44
CA LEU A 267 -19.55 10.62 13.18
C LEU A 267 -18.13 10.35 13.69
N LEU A 268 -17.14 10.71 12.87
CA LEU A 268 -15.75 10.32 13.07
C LEU A 268 -14.84 11.49 13.47
N GLY A 269 -15.35 12.73 13.48
CA GLY A 269 -14.55 13.92 13.75
C GLY A 269 -13.31 13.98 12.85
N ALA A 270 -12.14 14.22 13.48
CA ALA A 270 -10.84 14.30 12.81
C ALA A 270 -10.29 12.96 12.31
N TYR A 271 -10.91 11.82 12.69
CA TYR A 271 -10.58 10.51 12.14
C TYR A 271 -11.21 10.29 10.76
N SER A 272 -12.23 11.10 10.41
CA SER A 272 -12.77 11.14 9.06
C SER A 272 -11.85 11.92 8.13
N ARG A 273 -12.10 11.85 6.83
CA ARG A 273 -11.34 12.58 5.83
C ARG A 273 -11.52 14.10 5.89
N HIS A 274 -12.65 14.57 6.41
CA HIS A 274 -12.98 15.99 6.51
C HIS A 274 -13.23 16.36 7.97
N SER A 275 -13.09 17.63 8.33
CA SER A 275 -13.43 18.10 9.67
C SER A 275 -14.20 19.40 9.50
N SER A 276 -15.46 19.28 9.09
CA SER A 276 -16.31 20.43 8.76
C SER A 276 -17.59 20.47 9.58
N ASN A 277 -18.04 19.33 10.13
CA ASN A 277 -19.31 19.24 10.83
C ASN A 277 -19.09 19.17 12.34
N GLU A 278 -20.09 19.63 13.09
CA GLU A 278 -20.17 19.39 14.52
C GLU A 278 -20.23 17.87 14.79
N ILE A 279 -19.44 17.41 15.76
CA ILE A 279 -19.40 15.98 16.13
C ILE A 279 -20.73 15.64 16.81
N ALA A 280 -21.46 14.70 16.23
CA ALA A 280 -22.73 14.24 16.76
C ALA A 280 -22.53 13.54 18.12
N GLY A 281 -23.43 13.82 19.06
CA GLY A 281 -23.48 13.06 20.31
C GLY A 281 -23.84 11.60 20.07
N ILE A 282 -23.36 10.70 20.94
CA ILE A 282 -23.70 9.27 20.89
C ILE A 282 -24.88 8.98 21.83
N SER A 283 -25.81 8.12 21.38
CA SER A 283 -26.95 7.66 22.17
C SER A 283 -26.62 6.44 23.04
N GLY A 284 -25.54 5.75 22.73
CA GLY A 284 -25.08 4.54 23.41
C GLY A 284 -24.16 3.71 22.51
N VAL A 285 -23.77 2.53 23.00
CA VAL A 285 -23.00 1.53 22.24
C VAL A 285 -23.93 0.43 21.75
N ASN A 286 -23.69 -0.05 20.53
CA ASN A 286 -24.51 -1.09 19.91
C ASN A 286 -24.25 -2.43 20.57
N THR A 287 -25.30 -3.00 21.16
CA THR A 287 -25.24 -4.27 21.91
C THR A 287 -25.63 -5.49 21.09
N LEU A 288 -26.06 -5.30 19.83
CA LEU A 288 -26.34 -6.44 18.95
C LEU A 288 -25.04 -7.16 18.58
N VAL A 289 -25.11 -8.49 18.59
CA VAL A 289 -24.04 -9.39 18.16
C VAL A 289 -24.42 -9.96 16.79
N ASP A 290 -23.43 -10.34 15.97
CA ASP A 290 -23.62 -11.00 14.67
C ASP A 290 -24.52 -10.24 13.68
N ILE A 291 -24.36 -8.92 13.61
CA ILE A 291 -25.04 -8.09 12.60
C ILE A 291 -24.12 -7.78 11.43
N ASP A 292 -24.71 -7.68 10.24
CA ASP A 292 -23.99 -7.25 9.05
C ASP A 292 -23.55 -5.78 9.18
N LEU A 293 -22.55 -5.42 8.38
CA LEU A 293 -21.94 -4.10 8.39
C LEU A 293 -22.90 -3.02 7.92
N LYS A 294 -23.81 -3.32 6.99
CA LYS A 294 -24.79 -2.33 6.53
C LYS A 294 -25.70 -1.93 7.68
N THR A 295 -26.19 -2.92 8.43
CA THR A 295 -27.00 -2.74 9.62
C THR A 295 -26.22 -2.00 10.70
N THR A 296 -24.95 -2.36 10.92
CA THR A 296 -24.06 -1.66 11.87
C THR A 296 -23.95 -0.17 11.54
N ILE A 297 -23.61 0.15 10.28
CA ILE A 297 -23.42 1.52 9.83
C ILE A 297 -24.74 2.30 9.80
N ASP A 298 -25.83 1.69 9.34
CA ASP A 298 -27.13 2.36 9.29
C ASP A 298 -27.63 2.70 10.72
N LYS A 299 -27.37 1.83 11.72
CA LYS A 299 -27.62 2.16 13.14
C LYS A 299 -26.74 3.29 13.64
N TRP A 300 -25.46 3.28 13.31
CA TRP A 300 -24.54 4.33 13.72
C TRP A 300 -24.94 5.69 13.14
N LYS A 301 -25.26 5.72 11.85
CA LYS A 301 -25.69 6.93 11.13
C LYS A 301 -27.04 7.47 11.60
N ASN A 302 -28.04 6.60 11.69
CA ASN A 302 -29.42 7.05 11.86
C ASN A 302 -29.86 7.13 13.33
N ASN A 303 -29.24 6.32 14.20
CA ASN A 303 -29.63 6.24 15.62
C ASN A 303 -28.53 6.74 16.55
N HIS A 304 -27.40 7.23 16.01
CA HIS A 304 -26.24 7.68 16.76
C HIS A 304 -25.70 6.64 17.76
N THR A 305 -25.87 5.35 17.44
CA THR A 305 -25.41 4.24 18.29
C THR A 305 -24.02 3.81 17.83
N LEU A 306 -23.02 3.99 18.69
CA LEU A 306 -21.62 3.68 18.37
C LEU A 306 -21.45 2.17 18.13
N PRO A 307 -20.78 1.74 17.04
CA PRO A 307 -20.37 0.35 16.89
C PRO A 307 -19.51 -0.11 18.08
N ASN A 308 -19.60 -1.38 18.45
CA ASN A 308 -18.67 -1.94 19.41
C ASN A 308 -17.32 -2.30 18.75
N ASP A 309 -16.32 -2.70 19.54
CA ASP A 309 -14.96 -2.95 19.04
C ASP A 309 -14.90 -4.03 17.96
N GLU A 310 -15.68 -5.10 18.11
CA GLU A 310 -15.76 -6.19 17.13
C GLU A 310 -16.38 -5.69 15.81
N GLN A 311 -17.45 -4.91 15.89
CA GLN A 311 -18.10 -4.30 14.73
C GLN A 311 -17.16 -3.35 13.99
N PHE A 312 -16.41 -2.49 14.70
CA PHE A 312 -15.40 -1.63 14.09
C PHE A 312 -14.30 -2.45 13.39
N LEU A 313 -13.81 -3.50 14.06
CA LEU A 313 -12.77 -4.35 13.49
C LEU A 313 -13.27 -5.07 12.23
N ASN A 314 -14.51 -5.56 12.22
CA ASN A 314 -15.11 -6.18 11.04
C ASN A 314 -15.28 -5.20 9.89
N MET A 315 -15.65 -3.94 10.18
CA MET A 315 -15.67 -2.85 9.19
C MET A 315 -14.28 -2.62 8.58
N PHE A 316 -13.26 -2.51 9.43
CA PHE A 316 -11.89 -2.27 8.96
C PHE A 316 -11.34 -3.43 8.15
N LYS A 317 -11.64 -4.68 8.52
CA LYS A 317 -11.29 -5.88 7.74
C LYS A 317 -11.97 -5.91 6.38
N LEU A 318 -13.27 -5.57 6.30
CA LEU A 318 -13.97 -5.51 5.01
C LEU A 318 -13.35 -4.46 4.08
N TRP A 319 -13.11 -3.26 4.59
CA TRP A 319 -12.52 -2.19 3.79
C TRP A 319 -11.09 -2.53 3.37
N TYR A 320 -10.28 -3.08 4.27
CA TYR A 320 -8.92 -3.55 3.96
C TYR A 320 -8.94 -4.62 2.87
N PHE A 321 -9.71 -5.70 3.06
CA PHE A 321 -9.76 -6.81 2.10
C PHE A 321 -10.20 -6.32 0.71
N THR A 322 -11.29 -5.55 0.66
CA THR A 322 -11.84 -5.01 -0.59
C THR A 322 -10.78 -4.16 -1.30
N THR A 323 -10.06 -3.34 -0.55
CA THR A 323 -9.01 -2.46 -1.09
C THR A 323 -7.78 -3.25 -1.53
N SER A 324 -7.27 -4.20 -0.74
CA SER A 324 -6.18 -5.12 -1.13
C SER A 324 -6.48 -5.82 -2.44
N PHE A 325 -7.68 -6.40 -2.54
CA PHE A 325 -8.12 -7.17 -3.69
C PHE A 325 -8.26 -6.29 -4.92
N LEU A 326 -8.76 -5.06 -4.75
CA LEU A 326 -8.82 -4.08 -5.82
C LEU A 326 -7.43 -3.62 -6.28
N ILE A 327 -6.49 -3.31 -5.36
CA ILE A 327 -5.11 -2.92 -5.71
C ILE A 327 -4.46 -4.00 -6.58
N ILE A 328 -4.51 -5.26 -6.14
CA ILE A 328 -3.94 -6.40 -6.86
C ILE A 328 -4.49 -6.49 -8.28
N ASN A 329 -5.82 -6.44 -8.44
CA ASN A 329 -6.43 -6.59 -9.75
C ASN A 329 -6.26 -5.35 -10.62
N TRP A 330 -6.21 -4.16 -10.03
CA TRP A 330 -5.89 -2.92 -10.71
C TRP A 330 -4.44 -2.94 -11.24
N LEU A 331 -3.46 -3.38 -10.46
CA LEU A 331 -2.06 -3.50 -10.90
C LEU A 331 -1.86 -4.48 -12.08
N ARG A 332 -2.81 -5.38 -12.32
CA ARG A 332 -2.81 -6.32 -13.47
C ARG A 332 -3.35 -5.69 -14.76
N LEU A 333 -3.90 -4.48 -14.70
CA LEU A 333 -4.32 -3.73 -15.88
C LEU A 333 -3.10 -3.22 -16.67
N PRO A 334 -3.24 -2.93 -17.98
CA PRO A 334 -2.13 -2.52 -18.82
C PRO A 334 -1.74 -1.05 -18.58
N HIS A 335 -0.98 -0.79 -17.50
CA HIS A 335 -0.60 0.55 -17.04
C HIS A 335 0.46 1.27 -17.85
N PHE A 336 1.29 0.54 -18.57
CA PHE A 336 2.43 1.07 -19.31
C PHE A 336 2.63 0.31 -20.62
N SER A 337 3.25 0.96 -21.62
CA SER A 337 3.50 0.37 -22.93
C SER A 337 4.41 -0.86 -22.84
N ASN A 338 4.21 -1.78 -23.79
CA ASN A 338 5.06 -2.97 -23.96
C ASN A 338 6.31 -2.65 -24.77
N ASP A 339 6.94 -1.50 -24.50
CA ASP A 339 8.28 -1.22 -25.04
C ASP A 339 9.33 -1.91 -24.17
#